data_AF-A0A4S4NFZ8-F1
#
_entry.id   AF-A0A4S4NFZ8-F1
#
_cell.length_a   1.000
_cell.length_b   1.000
_cell.length_c   1.000
_cell.angle_alpha   90.00
_cell.angle_beta   90.00
_cell.angle_gamma   90.00
#
_symmetry.space_group_name_H-M   'P 1'
#
loop_
_entity.id
_entity.type
_entity.pdbx_description
1 polymer ?
#
loop_
_entity_poly.entity_id
_entity_poly.type
_entity_poly.pdbx_seq_one_letter_code
_entity_poly.pdbx_strand_id
1 'polypeptide(L)'
;MHRPALLALTFAVILPVAVWADIPGARKRARSGDFDATAQIRCAQDAGKPLVRCPAQITRTGNAAVLRVTFPSGFARYLVFSEGAFLRGNATMSGVGTDTDWALSGGIYTIRVDDQRFEIDKTQIWGE
;
A
#
# COMPACT_ATOMS: atom_id res chain seq x y z
N MET A 1 36.01 -29.19 -48.81
CA MET A 1 36.32 -28.55 -47.51
C MET A 1 35.02 -27.96 -46.95
N HIS A 2 34.56 -28.44 -45.79
CA HIS A 2 33.23 -28.18 -45.23
C HIS A 2 33.17 -26.86 -44.44
N ARG A 3 32.08 -26.09 -44.61
CA ARG A 3 31.74 -24.92 -43.78
C ARG A 3 30.85 -25.41 -42.62
N PRO A 4 31.18 -25.09 -41.35
CA PRO A 4 30.32 -25.47 -40.24
C PRO A 4 29.13 -24.50 -40.14
N ALA A 5 27.93 -25.04 -40.02
CA ALA A 5 26.73 -24.30 -39.73
C ALA A 5 26.71 -23.93 -38.23
N LEU A 6 26.70 -22.63 -37.91
CA LEU A 6 26.39 -22.16 -36.56
C LEU A 6 24.89 -22.31 -36.31
N LEU A 7 24.51 -23.26 -35.44
CA LEU A 7 23.20 -23.29 -34.82
C LEU A 7 23.12 -22.17 -33.76
N ALA A 8 22.27 -21.18 -33.98
CA ALA A 8 21.88 -20.21 -32.96
C ALA A 8 20.81 -20.85 -32.06
N LEU A 9 21.19 -21.26 -30.85
CA LEU A 9 20.24 -21.62 -29.79
C LEU A 9 19.62 -20.34 -29.22
N THR A 10 18.38 -20.04 -29.60
CA THR A 10 17.57 -19.03 -28.93
C THR A 10 17.01 -19.61 -27.62
N PHE A 11 17.60 -19.23 -26.49
CA PHE A 11 16.99 -19.44 -25.17
C PHE A 11 15.78 -18.52 -25.03
N ALA A 12 14.56 -19.07 -25.18
CA ALA A 12 13.35 -18.38 -24.79
C ALA A 12 13.27 -18.35 -23.26
N VAL A 13 13.65 -17.22 -22.66
CA VAL A 13 13.48 -16.99 -21.22
C VAL A 13 11.99 -16.79 -20.97
N ILE A 14 11.31 -17.81 -20.44
CA ILE A 14 9.95 -17.71 -19.94
C ILE A 14 10.02 -17.03 -18.58
N LEU A 15 9.90 -15.70 -18.56
CA LEU A 15 9.74 -14.94 -17.31
C LEU A 15 8.32 -15.20 -16.76
N PRO A 16 8.16 -15.56 -15.48
CA PRO A 16 6.83 -15.66 -14.87
C PRO A 16 6.20 -14.27 -14.79
N VAL A 17 5.07 -14.07 -15.48
CA VAL A 17 4.36 -12.80 -15.66
C VAL A 17 3.62 -12.33 -14.38
N ALA A 18 3.72 -13.05 -13.26
CA ALA A 18 2.72 -12.97 -12.19
C ALA A 18 2.99 -11.96 -11.05
N VAL A 19 4.11 -11.25 -11.00
CA VAL A 19 4.48 -10.43 -9.81
C VAL A 19 4.01 -8.95 -9.90
N TRP A 20 3.42 -8.52 -11.02
CA TRP A 20 3.21 -7.08 -11.30
C TRP A 20 1.80 -6.56 -10.95
N ALA A 21 0.87 -7.42 -10.53
CA ALA A 21 -0.55 -7.09 -10.37
C ALA A 21 -1.01 -6.87 -8.93
N ASP A 22 -0.15 -7.07 -7.93
CA ASP A 22 -0.51 -7.03 -6.50
C ASP A 22 -1.07 -5.67 -6.08
N ILE A 23 -0.33 -4.60 -6.36
CA ILE A 23 -0.73 -3.23 -6.01
C ILE A 23 -2.04 -2.81 -6.75
N PRO A 24 -2.17 -2.97 -8.09
CA PRO A 24 -3.45 -2.73 -8.77
C PRO A 24 -4.61 -3.58 -8.23
N GLY A 25 -4.36 -4.86 -7.92
CA GLY A 25 -5.34 -5.79 -7.38
C GLY A 25 -5.87 -5.36 -6.02
N ALA A 26 -4.98 -5.08 -5.06
CA ALA A 26 -5.34 -4.61 -3.73
C ALA A 26 -6.14 -3.30 -3.79
N ARG A 27 -5.75 -2.35 -4.65
CA ARG A 27 -6.52 -1.11 -4.83
C ARG A 27 -7.91 -1.34 -5.41
N LYS A 28 -8.05 -2.24 -6.39
CA LYS A 28 -9.33 -2.55 -7.00
C LYS A 28 -10.28 -3.14 -5.95
N ARG A 29 -9.81 -4.14 -5.19
CA ARG A 29 -10.54 -4.76 -4.09
C ARG A 29 -10.95 -3.76 -3.00
N ALA A 30 -10.01 -2.94 -2.53
CA ALA A 30 -10.29 -1.92 -1.51
C ALA A 30 -11.32 -0.87 -1.95
N ARG A 31 -11.36 -0.54 -3.25
CA ARG A 31 -12.37 0.37 -3.83
C ARG A 31 -13.74 -0.29 -3.97
N SER A 32 -13.81 -1.60 -4.19
CA SER A 32 -15.07 -2.35 -4.22
C SER A 32 -15.59 -2.73 -2.84
N GLY A 33 -14.89 -2.36 -1.77
CA GLY A 33 -15.29 -2.69 -0.39
C GLY A 33 -14.95 -4.12 0.02
N ASP A 34 -14.06 -4.80 -0.71
CA ASP A 34 -13.60 -6.14 -0.41
C ASP A 34 -12.39 -6.06 0.55
N PHE A 35 -12.65 -6.28 1.83
CA PHE A 35 -11.71 -6.12 2.92
C PHE A 35 -11.47 -7.45 3.65
N ASP A 36 -10.21 -7.71 3.98
CA ASP A 36 -9.79 -8.93 4.67
C ASP A 36 -9.83 -8.78 6.19
N ALA A 37 -9.69 -7.55 6.71
CA ALA A 37 -9.67 -7.28 8.14
C ALA A 37 -10.12 -5.85 8.47
N THR A 38 -10.40 -5.61 9.75
CA THR A 38 -10.63 -4.29 10.33
C THR A 38 -9.66 -4.03 11.48
N ALA A 39 -9.36 -2.75 11.74
CA ALA A 39 -8.48 -2.34 12.83
C ALA A 39 -8.89 -0.98 13.40
N GLN A 40 -8.32 -0.64 14.55
CA GLN A 40 -8.32 0.71 15.11
C GLN A 40 -6.88 1.23 15.10
N ILE A 41 -6.63 2.30 14.35
CA ILE A 41 -5.29 2.90 14.24
C ILE A 41 -5.28 4.29 14.87
N ARG A 42 -4.10 4.83 15.13
CA ARG A 42 -3.94 6.20 15.60
C ARG A 42 -3.86 7.13 14.39
N CYS A 43 -4.73 8.13 14.30
CA CYS A 43 -4.70 9.07 13.17
C CYS A 43 -5.15 10.49 13.56
N ALA A 44 -4.73 11.49 12.79
CA ALA A 44 -5.20 12.87 12.87
C ALA A 44 -5.39 13.43 11.46
N GLN A 45 -6.51 14.10 11.22
CA GLN A 45 -6.83 14.66 9.91
C GLN A 45 -6.05 15.97 9.64
N ASP A 46 -5.95 16.83 10.66
CA ASP A 46 -5.37 18.16 10.49
C ASP A 46 -4.05 18.31 11.26
N ALA A 47 -3.23 19.25 10.78
CA ALA A 47 -1.98 19.66 11.41
C ALA A 47 -2.20 20.06 12.89
N GLY A 48 -1.29 19.62 13.77
CA GLY A 48 -1.31 19.97 15.20
C GLY A 48 -2.42 19.33 16.05
N LYS A 49 -3.40 18.63 15.46
CA LYS A 49 -4.41 17.89 16.23
C LYS A 49 -3.82 16.64 16.91
N PRO A 50 -4.30 16.26 18.11
CA PRO A 50 -3.89 15.02 18.73
C PRO A 50 -4.31 13.83 17.85
N LEU A 51 -3.49 12.78 17.86
CA LEU A 51 -3.90 11.51 17.27
C LEU A 51 -5.10 10.96 18.07
N VAL A 52 -6.12 10.47 17.35
CA VAL A 52 -7.30 9.80 17.89
C VAL A 52 -7.38 8.37 17.34
N ARG A 53 -8.33 7.57 17.81
CA ARG A 53 -8.58 6.24 17.21
C ARG A 53 -9.45 6.39 15.98
N CYS A 54 -9.01 5.80 14.88
CA CYS A 54 -9.67 5.83 13.59
C CYS A 54 -9.93 4.41 13.11
N PRO A 55 -11.18 4.06 12.73
CA PRO A 55 -11.45 2.77 12.12
C PRO A 55 -10.71 2.65 10.79
N ALA A 56 -10.11 1.48 10.58
CA ALA A 56 -9.42 1.13 9.36
C ALA A 56 -9.92 -0.22 8.83
N GLN A 57 -9.91 -0.36 7.51
CA GLN A 57 -10.21 -1.61 6.80
C GLN A 57 -9.02 -1.96 5.93
N ILE A 58 -8.61 -3.22 5.95
CA ILE A 58 -7.38 -3.70 5.32
C ILE A 58 -7.72 -4.64 4.17
N THR A 59 -7.09 -4.42 3.02
CA THR A 59 -7.11 -5.32 1.87
C THR A 59 -5.68 -5.72 1.54
N ARG A 60 -5.40 -7.01 1.34
CA ARG A 60 -4.10 -7.58 0.99
C ARG A 60 -4.19 -8.27 -0.37
N THR A 61 -3.13 -8.23 -1.16
CA THR A 61 -3.02 -8.98 -2.42
C THR A 61 -1.54 -9.22 -2.67
N GLY A 62 -1.10 -10.48 -2.60
CA GLY A 62 0.32 -10.83 -2.66
C GLY A 62 1.12 -10.01 -1.65
N ASN A 63 2.13 -9.29 -2.13
CA ASN A 63 2.99 -8.45 -1.29
C ASN A 63 2.48 -7.01 -1.10
N ALA A 64 1.27 -6.69 -1.57
CA ALA A 64 0.66 -5.37 -1.44
C ALA A 64 -0.47 -5.34 -0.41
N ALA A 65 -0.63 -4.19 0.24
CA ALA A 65 -1.75 -3.92 1.12
C ALA A 65 -2.31 -2.52 0.89
N VAL A 66 -3.61 -2.36 1.13
CA VAL A 66 -4.31 -1.08 1.12
C VAL A 66 -5.12 -0.93 2.39
N LEU A 67 -4.86 0.16 3.13
CA LEU A 67 -5.61 0.53 4.32
C LEU A 67 -6.56 1.67 4.00
N ARG A 68 -7.88 1.44 4.15
CA ARG A 68 -8.88 2.51 4.15
C ARG A 68 -9.09 3.00 5.58
N VAL A 69 -8.53 4.15 5.91
CA VAL A 69 -8.67 4.82 7.20
C VAL A 69 -9.81 5.82 7.12
N THR A 70 -10.75 5.77 8.06
CA THR A 70 -11.86 6.74 8.14
C THR A 70 -11.66 7.64 9.35
N PHE A 71 -11.56 8.94 9.12
CA PHE A 71 -11.42 9.96 10.14
C PHE A 71 -12.77 10.22 10.85
N PRO A 72 -12.77 10.85 12.05
CA PRO A 72 -14.02 11.20 12.74
C PRO A 72 -14.98 12.08 11.93
N SER A 73 -14.47 12.85 10.99
CA SER A 73 -15.25 13.67 10.04
C SER A 73 -16.05 12.85 9.02
N GLY A 74 -15.77 11.55 8.90
CA GLY A 74 -16.26 10.69 7.81
C GLY A 74 -15.39 10.72 6.55
N PHE A 75 -14.41 11.63 6.47
CA PHE A 75 -13.41 11.61 5.40
C PHE A 75 -12.63 10.28 5.45
N ALA A 76 -12.28 9.70 4.30
CA ALA A 76 -11.51 8.46 4.24
C ALA A 76 -10.29 8.59 3.34
N ARG A 77 -9.16 8.02 3.80
CA ARG A 77 -7.92 7.91 3.04
C ARG A 77 -7.53 6.45 2.87
N TYR A 78 -7.13 6.10 1.66
CA TYR A 78 -6.45 4.87 1.31
C TYR A 78 -4.94 5.08 1.41
N LEU A 79 -4.27 4.27 2.22
CA LEU A 79 -2.82 4.18 2.32
C LEU A 79 -2.38 2.89 1.62
N VAL A 80 -1.46 3.00 0.66
CA VAL A 80 -0.99 1.88 -0.17
C VAL A 80 0.41 1.48 0.28
N PHE A 81 0.59 0.17 0.47
CA PHE A 81 1.83 -0.46 0.87
C PHE A 81 2.22 -1.56 -0.12
N SER A 82 3.51 -1.83 -0.23
CA SER A 82 4.04 -2.99 -0.95
C SER A 82 5.38 -3.39 -0.34
N GLU A 83 5.62 -4.70 -0.25
CA GLU A 83 6.88 -5.26 0.27
C GLU A 83 7.24 -4.70 1.65
N GLY A 84 6.21 -4.47 2.49
CA GLY A 84 6.38 -3.90 3.83
C GLY A 84 6.74 -2.41 3.87
N ALA A 85 6.76 -1.69 2.75
CA ALA A 85 6.99 -0.25 2.71
C ALA A 85 5.70 0.53 2.42
N PHE A 86 5.58 1.75 2.96
CA PHE A 86 4.55 2.69 2.54
C PHE A 86 4.93 3.26 1.17
N LEU A 87 3.96 3.27 0.24
CA LEU A 87 4.18 3.80 -1.10
C LEU A 87 3.54 5.17 -1.30
N ARG A 88 2.27 5.32 -0.91
CA ARG A 88 1.50 6.56 -1.09
C ARG A 88 0.14 6.52 -0.41
N GLY A 89 -0.40 7.70 -0.11
CA GLY A 89 -1.84 7.87 0.07
C GLY A 89 -2.54 8.07 -1.27
N ASN A 90 -3.80 7.64 -1.41
CA ASN A 90 -4.61 8.16 -2.52
C ASN A 90 -4.89 9.64 -2.25
N ALA A 91 -4.80 10.49 -3.26
CA ALA A 91 -5.50 11.76 -3.15
C ALA A 91 -6.99 11.49 -3.04
N THR A 92 -7.64 12.32 -2.23
CA THR A 92 -9.00 12.75 -2.53
C THR A 92 -9.16 12.93 -4.03
N MET A 93 -10.15 12.27 -4.64
CA MET A 93 -10.67 12.31 -6.03
C MET A 93 -9.91 12.95 -7.24
N SER A 94 -8.94 13.85 -7.08
CA SER A 94 -8.25 14.63 -8.12
C SER A 94 -6.75 14.32 -8.36
N GLY A 95 -6.06 13.53 -7.51
CA GLY A 95 -4.69 13.07 -7.80
C GLY A 95 -3.65 13.49 -6.75
N VAL A 96 -2.87 12.48 -6.31
CA VAL A 96 -1.76 12.46 -5.31
C VAL A 96 -1.86 13.36 -4.06
N GLY A 97 -1.83 12.77 -2.86
CA GLY A 97 -1.27 13.51 -1.72
C GLY A 97 0.19 13.76 -2.11
N THR A 98 0.55 15.01 -2.38
CA THR A 98 1.80 15.36 -3.06
C THR A 98 2.97 15.43 -2.09
N ASP A 99 2.66 15.72 -0.82
CA ASP A 99 3.62 15.78 0.26
C ASP A 99 3.42 14.58 1.18
N THR A 100 4.34 13.62 1.11
CA THR A 100 4.32 12.45 1.97
C THR A 100 5.66 12.26 2.64
N ASP A 101 5.62 11.93 3.91
CA ASP A 101 6.78 11.51 4.68
C ASP A 101 6.42 10.25 5.47
N TRP A 102 7.37 9.32 5.64
CA TRP A 102 7.11 8.14 6.44
C TRP A 102 8.40 7.51 6.98
N ALA A 103 8.24 6.83 8.11
CA ALA A 103 9.26 5.98 8.70
C ALA A 103 8.63 4.70 9.25
N LEU A 104 9.45 3.66 9.40
CA LEU A 104 9.12 2.44 10.13
C LEU A 104 10.15 2.25 11.23
N SER A 105 9.72 2.28 12.49
CA SER A 105 10.57 2.09 13.66
C SER A 105 9.84 1.28 14.72
N GLY A 106 10.50 0.27 15.29
CA GLY A 106 9.93 -0.58 16.34
C GLY A 106 8.61 -1.26 15.93
N GLY A 107 8.42 -1.57 14.63
CA GLY A 107 7.17 -2.15 14.13
C GLY A 107 6.03 -1.15 13.91
N ILE A 108 6.25 0.14 14.14
CA ILE A 108 5.25 1.19 13.93
C ILE A 108 5.59 1.99 12.67
N TYR A 109 4.64 2.05 11.73
CA TYR A 109 4.67 3.02 10.65
C TYR A 109 4.22 4.38 11.18
N THR A 110 5.08 5.38 11.07
CA THR A 110 4.71 6.80 11.23
C THR A 110 4.60 7.39 9.84
N ILE A 111 3.41 7.80 9.44
CA ILE A 111 3.13 8.28 8.08
C ILE A 111 2.49 9.66 8.16
N ARG A 112 2.95 10.57 7.31
CA ARG A 112 2.31 11.84 7.00
C ARG A 112 1.92 11.88 5.53
N VAL A 113 0.69 12.28 5.26
CA VAL A 113 0.21 12.58 3.91
C VAL A 113 -0.52 13.91 3.96
N ASP A 114 0.04 14.92 3.32
CA ASP A 114 -0.39 16.31 3.46
C ASP A 114 -0.37 16.69 4.97
N ASP A 115 -1.48 17.17 5.54
CA ASP A 115 -1.62 17.49 6.97
C ASP A 115 -1.99 16.27 7.85
N GLN A 116 -2.26 15.13 7.22
CA GLN A 116 -2.79 13.94 7.87
C GLN A 116 -1.65 13.12 8.46
N ARG A 117 -1.80 12.66 9.70
CA ARG A 117 -0.82 11.81 10.39
C ARG A 117 -1.44 10.48 10.78
N PHE A 118 -0.62 9.43 10.69
CA PHE A 118 -1.00 8.07 11.03
C PHE A 118 0.13 7.40 11.81
N GLU A 119 -0.24 6.66 12.85
CA GLU A 119 0.63 5.67 13.49
C GLU A 119 -0.08 4.31 13.40
N ILE A 120 0.58 3.36 12.75
CA ILE A 120 0.01 2.07 12.38
C ILE A 120 0.98 0.98 12.79
N ASP A 121 0.52 0.04 13.61
CA ASP A 121 1.31 -1.14 13.93
C ASP A 121 1.38 -2.05 12.70
N LYS A 122 2.59 -2.48 12.34
CA LYS A 122 2.84 -3.34 11.18
C LYS A 122 2.02 -4.62 11.24
N THR A 123 1.82 -5.18 12.42
CA THR A 123 1.02 -6.40 12.65
C THR A 123 -0.44 -6.19 12.24
N GLN A 124 -0.98 -4.96 12.34
CA GLN A 124 -2.34 -4.64 11.89
C GLN A 124 -2.47 -4.72 10.36
N ILE A 125 -1.39 -4.39 9.64
CA ILE A 125 -1.36 -4.43 8.17
C ILE A 125 -1.05 -5.82 7.68
N TRP A 126 -0.14 -6.57 8.31
CA TRP A 126 0.41 -7.81 7.73
C TRP A 126 0.09 -9.09 8.52
N GLY A 127 -0.29 -8.98 9.79
CA GLY A 127 -0.64 -10.12 10.64
C GLY A 127 0.56 -10.85 11.26
N GLU A 128 1.76 -10.28 11.16
CA GLU A 128 3.04 -10.81 11.66
C GLU A 128 3.83 -9.77 12.45
#